data_AF-A0A2E2IVY9-F1
#
_entry.id   AF-A0A2E2IVY9-F1
#
_cell.length_a   1.000
_cell.length_b   1.000
_cell.length_c   1.000
_cell.angle_alpha   90.00
_cell.angle_beta   90.00
_cell.angle_gamma   90.00
#
_symmetry.space_group_name_H-M   'P 1'
#
loop_
_entity.id
_entity.type
_entity.pdbx_description
1 polymer ?
#
loop_
_entity_poly.entity_id
_entity_poly.type
_entity_poly.pdbx_seq_one_letter_code
_entity_poly.pdbx_strand_id
1 'polypeptide(L)'
;MNKLTFTGHETFHCRHFWLKKGYDYLSKGQSFKNPDAVTALGVGKNMVMSINFWLKAFGINDQEDQATVFADKIFDSNTGYDPFLEYEGTLWLLHYKLLDTNLASIYPLVFKEFRKSRVNSQFTTQQLLRYLLRTATNTDLLL
;
A
#
# COMPACT_ATOMS: atom_id res chain seq x y z
N MET A 1 -16.30 -11.51 4.65
CA MET A 1 -15.83 -10.10 4.63
C MET A 1 -14.31 -10.11 4.73
N ASN A 2 -13.62 -9.23 4.00
CA ASN A 2 -12.17 -9.12 4.11
C ASN A 2 -11.77 -8.55 5.47
N LYS A 3 -10.72 -9.12 6.07
CA LYS A 3 -10.13 -8.64 7.32
C LYS A 3 -9.71 -7.17 7.18
N LEU A 4 -10.19 -6.32 8.09
CA LEU A 4 -9.76 -4.92 8.13
C LEU A 4 -8.34 -4.82 8.69
N THR A 5 -7.50 -4.02 8.02
CA THR A 5 -6.10 -3.81 8.37
C THR A 5 -5.82 -2.31 8.40
N PHE A 6 -5.57 -1.79 9.60
CA PHE A 6 -5.24 -0.37 9.87
C PHE A 6 -3.80 -0.20 10.38
N THR A 7 -3.04 -1.29 10.49
CA THR A 7 -1.68 -1.34 11.02
C THR A 7 -0.75 -2.06 10.03
N GLY A 8 0.56 -2.11 10.32
CA GLY A 8 1.57 -2.76 9.48
C GLY A 8 2.47 -1.79 8.69
N HIS A 9 2.03 -0.55 8.48
CA HIS A 9 2.87 0.51 7.91
C HIS A 9 3.71 1.26 8.96
N GLU A 10 3.73 0.83 10.22
CA GLU A 10 4.55 1.43 11.30
C GLU A 10 4.40 2.96 11.41
N THR A 11 3.19 3.50 11.21
CA THR A 11 2.86 4.95 11.17
C THR A 11 3.46 5.75 10.00
N PHE A 12 4.31 5.14 9.17
CA PHE A 12 4.86 5.80 7.98
C PHE A 12 3.87 5.78 6.82
N HIS A 13 3.74 6.92 6.15
CA HIS A 13 3.14 6.99 4.81
C HIS A 13 4.11 6.42 3.78
N CYS A 14 3.59 5.93 2.65
CA CYS A 14 4.43 5.50 1.54
C CYS A 14 5.21 6.70 0.99
N ARG A 15 6.54 6.59 0.92
CA ARG A 15 7.39 7.62 0.31
C ARG A 15 7.63 7.31 -1.16
N HIS A 16 7.84 8.35 -1.96
CA HIS A 16 7.98 8.26 -3.42
C HIS A 16 8.92 7.12 -3.88
N PHE A 17 10.16 7.06 -3.36
CA PHE A 17 11.13 6.04 -3.76
C PHE A 17 10.97 4.67 -3.11
N TRP A 18 10.01 4.48 -2.19
CA TRP A 18 9.90 3.20 -1.47
C TRP A 18 9.45 2.05 -2.36
N LEU A 19 8.54 2.30 -3.31
CA LEU A 19 8.05 1.26 -4.21
C LEU A 19 9.16 0.77 -5.14
N LYS A 20 9.87 1.68 -5.80
CA LYS A 20 11.04 1.34 -6.64
C LYS A 20 12.13 0.66 -5.84
N LYS A 21 12.50 1.20 -4.68
CA LYS A 21 13.54 0.61 -3.82
C LYS A 21 13.18 -0.81 -3.36
N GLY A 22 11.94 -1.02 -2.93
CA GLY A 22 11.47 -2.34 -2.51
C GLY A 22 11.41 -3.32 -3.69
N TYR A 23 10.96 -2.86 -4.86
CA TYR A 23 10.94 -3.66 -6.08
C TYR A 23 12.36 -4.10 -6.48
N ASP A 24 13.32 -3.17 -6.53
CA ASP A 24 14.72 -3.46 -6.86
C ASP A 24 15.39 -4.41 -5.85
N TYR A 25 14.92 -4.39 -4.61
CA TYR A 25 15.38 -5.32 -3.59
C TYR A 25 14.87 -6.73 -3.88
N LEU A 26 13.57 -6.88 -4.16
CA LEU A 26 12.96 -8.17 -4.50
C LEU A 26 13.47 -8.75 -5.83
N SER A 27 13.67 -7.92 -6.85
CA SER A 27 14.14 -8.38 -8.17
C SER A 27 15.56 -8.96 -8.12
N LYS A 28 16.33 -8.63 -7.07
CA LYS A 28 17.64 -9.24 -6.77
C LYS A 28 17.54 -10.53 -5.95
N GLY A 29 16.34 -11.10 -5.78
CA GLY A 29 16.08 -12.30 -4.99
C GLY A 29 16.23 -12.08 -3.47
N GLN A 30 16.20 -10.84 -3.00
CA GLN A 30 16.33 -10.55 -1.58
C GLN A 30 14.97 -10.66 -0.86
N SER A 31 15.01 -10.88 0.46
CA SER A 31 13.81 -11.02 1.29
C SER A 31 13.80 -9.99 2.41
N PHE A 32 12.66 -9.34 2.64
CA PHE A 32 12.47 -8.40 3.76
C PHE A 32 12.61 -9.07 5.14
N LYS A 33 12.65 -10.41 5.19
CA LYS A 33 12.89 -11.20 6.40
C LYS A 33 14.40 -11.32 6.73
N ASN A 34 15.28 -10.97 5.80
CA ASN A 34 16.72 -11.01 6.00
C ASN A 34 17.15 -9.91 6.99
N PRO A 35 17.94 -10.21 8.03
CA PRO A 35 18.54 -9.21 8.91
C PRO A 35 19.27 -8.07 8.16
N ASP A 36 19.87 -8.37 7.00
CA ASP A 36 20.63 -7.40 6.20
C ASP A 36 19.75 -6.43 5.40
N ALA A 37 18.42 -6.58 5.42
CA ALA A 37 17.49 -5.70 4.72
C ALA A 37 17.62 -4.23 5.13
N VAL A 38 17.95 -3.97 6.40
CA VAL A 38 18.21 -2.62 6.94
C VAL A 38 19.35 -1.95 6.19
N THR A 39 20.48 -2.66 6.06
CA THR A 39 21.68 -2.17 5.37
C THR A 39 21.44 -2.05 3.87
N ALA A 40 20.84 -3.07 3.25
CA ALA A 40 20.61 -3.12 1.82
C ALA A 40 19.64 -2.03 1.33
N LEU A 41 18.57 -1.75 2.09
CA LEU A 41 17.61 -0.70 1.77
C LEU A 41 18.07 0.68 2.28
N GLY A 42 19.06 0.73 3.17
CA GLY A 42 19.57 1.95 3.78
C GLY A 42 18.51 2.69 4.61
N VAL A 43 17.68 1.95 5.36
CA VAL A 43 16.60 2.50 6.19
C VAL A 43 16.49 1.75 7.52
N GLY A 44 15.86 2.34 8.54
CA GLY A 44 15.67 1.68 9.83
C GLY A 44 14.73 0.46 9.77
N LYS A 45 14.84 -0.44 10.74
CA LYS A 45 14.06 -1.70 10.82
C LYS A 45 12.55 -1.52 10.64
N ASN A 46 11.94 -0.53 11.28
CA ASN A 46 10.50 -0.27 11.15
C ASN A 46 10.13 0.25 9.76
N MET A 47 11.04 0.96 9.08
CA MET A 47 10.83 1.39 7.71
C MET A 47 10.92 0.21 6.73
N VAL A 48 11.78 -0.79 6.99
CA VAL A 48 11.82 -2.02 6.17
C VAL A 48 10.45 -2.71 6.19
N MET A 49 9.85 -2.85 7.37
CA MET A 49 8.50 -3.42 7.51
C MET A 49 7.45 -2.59 6.79
N SER A 50 7.51 -1.26 6.92
CA SER A 50 6.60 -0.34 6.25
C SER A 50 6.73 -0.39 4.73
N ILE A 51 7.96 -0.47 4.19
CA ILE A 51 8.21 -0.63 2.76
C ILE A 51 7.52 -1.91 2.26
N ASN A 52 7.74 -3.05 2.91
CA ASN A 52 7.10 -4.29 2.48
C ASN A 52 5.57 -4.20 2.56
N PHE A 53 5.03 -3.59 3.61
CA PHE A 53 3.58 -3.34 3.71
C PHE A 53 3.05 -2.53 2.52
N TRP A 54 3.73 -1.43 2.16
CA TRP A 54 3.29 -0.60 1.04
C TRP A 54 3.42 -1.32 -0.30
N LEU A 55 4.47 -2.11 -0.51
CA LEU A 55 4.58 -2.93 -1.71
C LEU A 55 3.37 -3.86 -1.85
N LYS A 56 2.97 -4.56 -0.77
CA LYS A 56 1.78 -5.41 -0.78
C LYS A 56 0.50 -4.60 -1.00
N ALA A 57 0.39 -3.45 -0.36
CA ALA A 57 -0.78 -2.57 -0.47
C ALA A 57 -0.96 -2.03 -1.90
N PHE A 58 0.12 -1.76 -2.61
CA PHE A 58 0.09 -1.32 -4.02
C PHE A 58 0.10 -2.49 -5.02
N GLY A 59 0.15 -3.75 -4.55
CA GLY A 59 0.20 -4.93 -5.40
C GLY A 59 1.52 -5.09 -6.16
N ILE A 60 2.60 -4.52 -5.62
CA ILE A 60 3.95 -4.60 -6.18
C ILE A 60 4.57 -5.97 -5.90
N ASN A 61 4.28 -6.54 -4.74
CA ASN A 61 4.58 -7.94 -4.44
C ASN A 61 3.35 -8.68 -3.92
N ASP A 62 3.41 -10.01 -4.01
CA ASP A 62 2.38 -10.91 -3.50
C ASP A 62 2.59 -11.27 -2.02
N GLN A 63 1.85 -12.27 -1.53
CA GLN A 63 1.92 -12.68 -0.12
C GLN A 63 3.23 -13.40 0.20
N GLU A 64 3.81 -14.06 -0.82
CA GLU A 64 5.08 -14.78 -0.83
C GLU A 64 6.30 -13.86 -1.03
N ASP A 65 6.08 -12.53 -0.97
CA ASP A 65 7.07 -11.48 -1.18
C ASP A 65 7.74 -11.55 -2.57
N GLN A 66 7.06 -12.06 -3.60
CA GLN A 66 7.54 -12.05 -4.99
C GLN A 66 7.01 -10.85 -5.76
N ALA A 67 7.85 -10.24 -6.61
CA ALA A 67 7.43 -9.15 -7.48
C ALA A 67 6.32 -9.62 -8.45
N THR A 68 5.29 -8.79 -8.63
CA THR A 68 4.18 -9.13 -9.53
C THR A 68 4.50 -8.73 -10.98
N VAL A 69 3.83 -9.37 -11.94
CA VAL A 69 3.88 -8.96 -13.36
C VAL A 69 3.49 -7.48 -13.55
N PHE A 70 2.60 -6.98 -12.70
CA PHE A 70 2.25 -5.55 -12.68
C PHE A 70 3.45 -4.69 -12.28
N ALA A 71 4.17 -5.10 -11.23
CA ALA A 71 5.37 -4.39 -10.77
C ALA A 71 6.46 -4.38 -11.84
N ASP A 72 6.73 -5.51 -12.48
CA ASP A 72 7.77 -5.61 -13.52
C ASP A 72 7.51 -4.64 -14.67
N LYS A 73 6.24 -4.54 -15.12
CA LYS A 73 5.84 -3.61 -16.18
C LYS A 73 6.03 -2.15 -15.82
N ILE A 74 6.00 -1.78 -14.53
CA ILE A 74 6.17 -0.40 -14.10
C ILE A 74 7.61 -0.11 -13.74
N PHE A 75 8.22 -0.96 -12.90
CA PHE A 75 9.45 -0.66 -12.17
C PHE A 75 10.71 -1.31 -12.73
N ASP A 76 10.65 -2.27 -13.65
CA ASP A 76 11.86 -2.86 -14.22
C ASP A 76 12.76 -1.78 -14.83
N SER A 77 14.06 -1.80 -14.51
CA SER A 77 14.97 -0.72 -14.92
C SER A 77 15.25 -0.69 -16.42
N ASN A 78 15.04 -1.81 -17.14
CA ASN A 78 15.35 -1.92 -18.56
C ASN A 78 14.09 -1.87 -19.43
N THR A 79 12.97 -2.37 -18.91
CA THR A 79 11.73 -2.62 -19.66
C THR A 79 10.49 -2.00 -19.03
N GLY A 80 10.60 -1.45 -17.82
CA GLY A 80 9.50 -0.80 -17.11
C GLY A 80 9.06 0.50 -17.78
N TYR A 81 7.76 0.74 -17.80
CA TYR A 81 7.17 1.92 -18.44
C TYR A 81 7.43 3.22 -17.68
N ASP A 82 7.57 3.16 -16.36
CA ASP A 82 7.81 4.35 -15.51
C ASP A 82 8.57 3.98 -14.22
N PRO A 83 9.86 3.60 -14.30
CA PRO A 83 10.57 3.03 -13.16
C PRO A 83 10.75 3.98 -11.98
N PHE A 84 10.62 5.29 -12.20
CA PHE A 84 10.84 6.34 -11.22
C PHE A 84 9.57 7.13 -10.89
N LEU A 85 8.40 6.71 -11.37
CA LEU A 85 7.10 7.33 -11.11
C LEU A 85 7.04 8.81 -11.51
N GLU A 86 7.55 9.12 -12.69
CA GLU A 86 7.61 10.48 -13.23
C GLU A 86 6.27 10.92 -13.83
N TYR A 87 5.39 9.98 -14.21
CA TYR A 87 4.10 10.29 -14.81
C TYR A 87 2.96 10.25 -13.80
N GLU A 88 2.12 11.28 -13.80
CA GLU A 88 0.92 11.35 -12.94
C GLU A 88 -0.04 10.17 -13.19
N GLY A 89 -0.15 9.71 -14.44
CA GLY A 89 -0.96 8.55 -14.80
C GLY A 89 -0.57 7.28 -14.03
N THR A 90 0.72 7.08 -13.78
CA THR A 90 1.22 5.96 -12.97
C THR A 90 0.78 6.10 -11.51
N LEU A 91 0.73 7.31 -10.97
CA LEU A 91 0.23 7.57 -9.61
C LEU A 91 -1.26 7.24 -9.49
N TRP A 92 -2.07 7.59 -10.50
CA TRP A 92 -3.48 7.21 -10.54
C TRP A 92 -3.67 5.69 -10.65
N LEU A 93 -2.85 5.00 -11.43
CA LEU A 93 -2.87 3.54 -11.54
C LEU A 93 -2.47 2.87 -10.21
N LEU A 94 -1.46 3.39 -9.51
CA LEU A 94 -1.08 2.95 -8.17
C LEU A 94 -2.20 3.21 -7.16
N HIS A 95 -2.88 4.36 -7.23
CA HIS A 95 -4.05 4.63 -6.40
C HIS A 95 -5.16 3.61 -6.65
N TYR A 96 -5.45 3.28 -7.92
CA TYR A 96 -6.39 2.21 -8.25
C TYR A 96 -5.97 0.88 -7.62
N LYS A 97 -4.69 0.49 -7.73
CA LYS A 97 -4.18 -0.73 -7.11
C LYS A 97 -4.29 -0.73 -5.59
N LEU A 98 -4.00 0.39 -4.92
CA LEU A 98 -4.18 0.55 -3.47
C LEU A 98 -5.62 0.29 -3.03
N LEU A 99 -6.59 0.73 -3.83
CA LEU A 99 -8.00 0.48 -3.57
C LEU A 99 -8.41 -0.96 -3.92
N ASP A 100 -7.78 -1.58 -4.91
CA ASP A 100 -8.09 -2.92 -5.43
C ASP A 100 -7.58 -4.05 -4.52
N THR A 101 -6.34 -3.94 -4.01
CA THR A 101 -5.76 -4.95 -3.10
C THR A 101 -6.49 -5.04 -1.76
N ASN A 102 -7.17 -3.96 -1.35
CA ASN A 102 -7.88 -3.81 -0.09
C ASN A 102 -7.04 -4.05 1.18
N LEU A 103 -5.70 -4.10 1.07
CA LEU A 103 -4.83 -4.34 2.23
C LEU A 103 -4.85 -3.16 3.20
N ALA A 104 -4.61 -1.93 2.73
CA ALA A 104 -4.66 -0.75 3.59
C ALA A 104 -6.11 -0.26 3.70
N SER A 105 -6.89 -0.83 4.62
CA SER A 105 -8.37 -0.78 4.57
C SER A 105 -8.96 0.63 4.66
N ILE A 106 -8.26 1.60 5.26
CA ILE A 106 -8.74 2.99 5.30
C ILE A 106 -9.00 3.57 3.90
N TYR A 107 -8.20 3.22 2.89
CA TYR A 107 -8.33 3.77 1.54
C TYR A 107 -9.61 3.29 0.82
N PRO A 108 -9.88 1.98 0.64
CA PRO A 108 -11.15 1.54 0.04
C PRO A 108 -12.35 1.99 0.87
N LEU A 109 -12.31 1.93 2.21
CA LEU A 109 -13.39 2.42 3.06
C LEU A 109 -13.70 3.91 2.81
N VAL A 110 -12.67 4.74 2.64
CA VAL A 110 -12.85 6.17 2.36
C VAL A 110 -13.33 6.40 0.94
N PHE A 111 -12.61 5.88 -0.06
CA PHE A 111 -12.78 6.26 -1.46
C PHE A 111 -13.88 5.48 -2.18
N LYS A 112 -14.11 4.20 -1.83
CA LYS A 112 -15.16 3.38 -2.47
C LYS A 112 -16.50 3.49 -1.77
N GLU A 113 -16.54 3.79 -0.48
CA GLU A 113 -17.77 3.75 0.33
C GLU A 113 -18.11 5.11 0.94
N PHE A 114 -17.31 5.58 1.89
CA PHE A 114 -17.62 6.77 2.68
C PHE A 114 -17.84 8.01 1.81
N ARG A 115 -16.93 8.28 0.87
CA ARG A 115 -17.01 9.46 0.00
C ARG A 115 -18.26 9.47 -0.87
N LYS A 116 -18.73 8.30 -1.33
CA LYS A 116 -19.97 8.18 -2.13
C LYS A 116 -21.22 8.55 -1.34
N SER A 117 -21.19 8.39 -0.01
CA SER A 117 -22.31 8.72 0.88
C SER A 117 -22.40 10.21 1.25
N ARG A 118 -21.46 11.05 0.79
CA ARG A 118 -21.39 12.48 1.16
C ARG A 118 -21.81 13.40 0.03
N VAL A 119 -22.66 14.38 0.35
CA VAL A 119 -23.00 15.49 -0.55
C VAL A 119 -21.70 16.26 -0.87
N ASN A 120 -21.40 16.43 -2.15
CA ASN A 120 -20.23 17.16 -2.66
C ASN A 120 -18.85 16.66 -2.18
N SER A 121 -18.72 15.39 -1.74
CA SER A 121 -17.46 14.84 -1.19
C SER A 121 -16.87 15.62 0.00
N GLN A 122 -17.63 16.51 0.64
CA GLN A 122 -17.15 17.28 1.78
C GLN A 122 -17.40 16.50 3.08
N PHE A 123 -16.39 16.47 3.95
CA PHE A 123 -16.50 15.84 5.26
C PHE A 123 -15.47 16.39 6.24
N THR A 124 -15.73 16.21 7.53
CA THR A 124 -14.76 16.49 8.59
C THR A 124 -14.04 15.22 9.04
N THR A 125 -12.86 15.37 9.63
CA THR A 125 -12.12 14.26 10.25
C THR A 125 -12.97 13.50 11.27
N GLN A 126 -13.82 14.20 12.04
CA GLN A 126 -14.72 13.58 13.02
C GLN A 126 -15.79 12.71 12.35
N GLN A 127 -16.35 13.14 11.20
CA GLN A 127 -17.32 12.34 10.45
C GLN A 127 -16.69 11.08 9.87
N LEU A 128 -15.45 11.16 9.38
CA LEU A 128 -14.71 9.99 8.91
C LEU A 128 -14.39 9.04 10.08
N LEU A 129 -13.90 9.57 11.20
CA LEU A 129 -13.58 8.75 12.37
C LEU A 129 -14.82 8.00 12.89
N ARG A 130 -15.97 8.67 13.00
CA ARG A 130 -17.23 8.02 13.40
C ARG A 130 -17.63 6.89 12.43
N TYR A 131 -17.43 7.09 11.13
CA TYR A 131 -17.69 6.05 10.15
C TYR A 131 -16.77 4.84 10.34
N LEU A 132 -15.45 5.08 10.44
CA LEU A 132 -14.47 4.02 10.60
C LEU A 132 -14.70 3.21 11.88
N LEU A 133 -14.99 3.89 13.00
CA LEU A 133 -15.31 3.22 14.27
C LEU A 133 -16.55 2.34 14.15
N ARG A 134 -17.63 2.84 13.53
CA ARG A 134 -18.86 2.05 13.32
C ARG A 134 -18.62 0.83 12.42
N THR A 135 -17.85 1.00 11.35
CA THR A 135 -17.53 -0.09 10.43
C THR A 135 -16.65 -1.16 11.09
N ALA A 136 -15.67 -0.75 11.90
CA ALA A 136 -14.84 -1.68 12.66
C ALA A 136 -15.67 -2.49 13.68
N THR A 137 -16.50 -1.83 14.51
CA THR A 137 -17.30 -2.52 15.54
C THR A 137 -18.35 -3.46 14.96
N ASN A 138 -18.95 -3.12 13.82
CA ASN A 138 -19.93 -3.98 13.17
C ASN A 138 -19.30 -5.22 12.52
N THR A 139 -17.99 -5.18 12.22
CA THR A 139 -17.27 -6.33 11.67
C THR A 139 -17.01 -7.37 12.76
N ASP A 140 -16.79 -6.94 14.01
CA ASP A 140 -16.58 -7.83 15.17
C ASP A 140 -17.87 -8.48 15.69
N LEU A 141 -19.05 -7.89 15.43
CA LEU A 141 -20.37 -8.43 15.84
C LEU A 141 -20.92 -9.53 14.90
N LEU A 142 -20.22 -9.83 13.81
CA LEU A 142 -20.60 -10.83 12.81
C LEU A 142 -19.66 -12.06 12.82
N LEU A 143 -18.82 -12.18 13.85
CA LEU A 143 -18.00 -13.35 14.19
C LEU A 143 -18.56 -14.00 15.47
#